data_AF-A0A4Z1HN38-F1
#
_entry.id   AF-A0A4Z1HN38-F1
#
_cell.length_a   1.000
_cell.length_b   1.000
_cell.length_c   1.000
_cell.angle_alpha   90.00
_cell.angle_beta   90.00
_cell.angle_gamma   90.00
#
_symmetry.space_group_name_H-M   'P 1'
#
loop_
_entity.id
_entity.type
_entity.pdbx_description
1 polymer ?
#
loop_
_entity_poly.entity_id
_entity_poly.type
_entity_poly.pdbx_seq_one_letter_code
_entity_poly.pdbx_strand_id
1 'polypeptide(L)'
;MSVEINDQDSMEKGEATSQVDDFCSPASLDPVTLLPIKPDGMTQEEFERTLPDQKTERYLAYIRGLKKRKSPAEFTSHIIDLRPDGYPRLAEVIACKEEFMMYRRFGHLQARLLLDKQDELRALELRLAHLDEMFETKYPDRNYSRERAHAESEDYKNLLAMIQRNMKEYAELLTFAQTFANFDRPMTSDYLRVKNYLDYKVCLCARDQDYIAKRDDLITLKPSRENTWLDTKIEGIPQLLPCKATRYIFSTTELQQKTDSKDSNIILSSPERVNVVVTLIILAAVLTLLIVPVFLLWFISNLNTSRPLIGVLIALLLIFTLIFSGVLSAFTRAKRHEIIAAAAAYCAVLVVFVGNVGQISS
;
A
#
# COMPACT_ATOMS: atom_id res chain seq x y z
N MET A 1 68.20 33.09 -26.18
CA MET A 1 68.75 32.42 -27.37
C MET A 1 67.95 31.14 -27.50
N SER A 2 66.72 31.21 -28.03
CA SER A 2 66.38 31.35 -29.45
C SER A 2 66.88 30.13 -30.23
N VAL A 3 65.96 29.24 -30.64
CA VAL A 3 65.56 29.02 -32.06
C VAL A 3 66.31 27.78 -32.59
N GLU A 4 65.62 26.63 -32.69
CA GLU A 4 65.10 26.02 -33.96
C GLU A 4 66.22 25.23 -34.69
N ILE A 5 66.07 24.15 -35.45
CA ILE A 5 65.00 23.41 -36.17
C ILE A 5 65.69 22.07 -36.54
N ASN A 6 65.09 20.91 -36.25
CA ASN A 6 64.39 20.03 -37.19
C ASN A 6 65.24 19.49 -38.36
N ASP A 7 65.34 18.17 -38.48
CA ASP A 7 64.84 17.38 -39.63
C ASP A 7 65.37 15.94 -39.50
N GLN A 8 64.52 14.97 -39.17
CA GLN A 8 63.63 14.21 -40.05
C GLN A 8 64.35 13.08 -40.79
N ASP A 9 64.07 11.85 -40.34
CA ASP A 9 63.86 10.74 -41.26
C ASP A 9 62.60 9.94 -40.82
N SER A 10 61.48 10.48 -41.28
CA SER A 10 60.23 9.80 -41.64
C SER A 10 60.50 8.71 -42.69
N MET A 11 59.77 7.60 -42.87
CA MET A 11 58.43 7.14 -42.50
C MET A 11 58.29 5.74 -43.12
N GLU A 12 57.46 4.86 -42.53
CA GLU A 12 56.33 4.18 -43.20
C GLU A 12 55.62 3.26 -42.18
N LYS A 13 54.58 3.78 -41.51
CA LYS A 13 53.15 3.55 -41.78
C LYS A 13 52.70 2.09 -41.66
N GLY A 14 52.38 1.69 -40.43
CA GLY A 14 51.30 0.76 -40.15
C GLY A 14 50.08 1.55 -39.67
N GLU A 15 48.95 1.37 -40.34
CA GLU A 15 47.68 2.06 -40.09
C GLU A 15 47.21 1.90 -38.64
N ALA A 16 46.87 3.01 -37.99
CA ALA A 16 46.18 3.01 -36.71
C ALA A 16 44.74 2.56 -36.94
N THR A 17 44.43 1.31 -36.64
CA THR A 17 43.04 0.89 -36.39
C THR A 17 42.58 1.49 -35.08
N SER A 18 41.93 2.64 -35.20
CA SER A 18 41.20 3.38 -34.17
C SER A 18 39.96 2.59 -33.70
N GLN A 19 40.14 1.45 -33.04
CA GLN A 19 39.04 0.57 -32.62
C GLN A 19 39.34 -0.24 -31.34
N VAL A 20 39.88 0.35 -30.25
CA VAL A 20 39.86 -0.36 -28.95
C VAL A 20 39.69 0.54 -27.71
N ASP A 21 39.33 1.83 -27.85
CA ASP A 21 39.28 2.72 -26.68
C ASP A 21 37.94 2.71 -25.88
N ASP A 22 36.94 1.90 -26.27
CA ASP A 22 35.62 1.88 -25.61
C ASP A 22 35.36 0.68 -24.67
N PHE A 23 36.30 -0.27 -24.53
CA PHE A 23 36.12 -1.46 -23.68
C PHE A 23 36.97 -1.43 -22.40
N CYS A 24 36.86 -0.35 -21.61
CA CYS A 24 37.32 -0.36 -20.23
C CYS A 24 36.34 0.40 -19.32
N SER A 25 35.08 -0.01 -19.35
CA SER A 25 34.25 0.11 -18.14
C SER A 25 34.92 -0.75 -17.07
N PRO A 26 35.26 -0.23 -15.87
CA PRO A 26 35.82 -1.08 -14.82
C PRO A 26 34.81 -2.20 -14.56
N ALA A 27 35.24 -3.46 -14.76
CA ALA A 27 34.39 -4.63 -14.55
C ALA A 27 33.61 -4.45 -13.24
N SER A 28 32.28 -4.51 -13.32
CA SER A 28 31.42 -4.32 -12.16
C SER A 28 31.81 -5.36 -11.12
N LEU A 29 32.30 -4.94 -9.96
CA LEU A 29 32.71 -5.88 -8.93
C LEU A 29 31.46 -6.34 -8.18
N ASP A 30 31.41 -7.63 -7.85
CA ASP A 30 30.45 -8.14 -6.88
C ASP A 30 30.67 -7.40 -5.55
N PRO A 31 29.61 -6.78 -4.98
CA PRO A 31 29.75 -5.96 -3.77
C PRO A 31 30.13 -6.77 -2.52
N VAL A 32 29.94 -8.09 -2.54
CA VAL A 32 30.23 -9.00 -1.41
C VAL A 32 31.54 -9.76 -1.63
N THR A 33 31.70 -10.38 -2.81
CA THR A 33 32.91 -11.18 -3.09
C THR A 33 34.07 -10.34 -3.60
N LEU A 34 33.81 -9.11 -4.05
CA LEU A 34 34.79 -8.18 -4.65
C LEU A 34 35.49 -8.76 -5.90
N LEU A 35 34.89 -9.80 -6.49
CA LEU A 35 35.34 -10.40 -7.74
C LEU A 35 34.71 -9.66 -8.93
N PRO A 36 35.40 -9.55 -10.07
CA PRO A 36 34.84 -8.96 -11.28
C PRO A 36 33.63 -9.78 -11.74
N ILE A 37 32.52 -9.10 -12.03
CA ILE A 37 31.35 -9.68 -12.67
C ILE A 37 31.58 -9.60 -14.17
N LYS A 38 31.37 -10.74 -14.84
CA LYS A 38 31.43 -10.83 -16.29
C LYS A 38 30.21 -10.12 -16.88
N PRO A 39 30.38 -9.07 -17.72
CA PRO A 39 29.27 -8.42 -18.38
C PRO A 39 28.61 -9.37 -19.41
N ASP A 40 27.29 -9.29 -19.54
CA ASP A 40 26.53 -10.11 -20.49
C ASP A 40 26.96 -9.82 -21.92
N GLY A 41 27.27 -10.89 -22.68
CA GLY A 41 27.72 -10.82 -24.09
C GLY A 41 29.23 -10.93 -24.31
N MET A 42 30.05 -10.93 -23.25
CA MET A 42 31.50 -11.13 -23.36
C MET A 42 31.86 -12.63 -23.35
N THR A 43 32.80 -13.07 -24.19
CA THR A 43 33.27 -14.47 -24.12
C THR A 43 34.16 -14.68 -22.89
N GLN A 44 34.30 -15.93 -22.43
CA GLN A 44 35.06 -16.24 -21.20
C GLN A 44 36.54 -15.85 -21.33
N GLU A 45 37.11 -16.05 -22.52
CA GLU A 45 38.51 -15.75 -22.81
C GLU A 45 38.79 -14.24 -22.88
N GLU A 46 37.86 -13.46 -23.41
CA GLU A 46 37.95 -11.99 -23.41
C GLU A 46 37.88 -11.43 -22.00
N PHE A 47 37.00 -11.99 -21.15
CA PHE A 47 36.89 -11.61 -19.77
C PHE A 47 38.19 -11.91 -18.98
N GLU A 48 38.77 -13.09 -19.17
CA GLU A 48 40.03 -13.49 -18.52
C GLU A 48 41.21 -12.59 -18.93
N ARG A 49 41.22 -12.05 -20.15
CA ARG A 49 42.23 -11.07 -20.59
C ARG A 49 42.06 -9.70 -19.95
N THR A 50 40.86 -9.35 -19.48
CA THR A 50 40.60 -8.07 -18.79
C THR A 50 40.89 -8.12 -17.28
N LEU A 51 41.18 -9.30 -16.72
CA LEU A 51 41.53 -9.47 -15.30
C LEU A 51 42.96 -8.98 -15.01
N PRO A 52 43.18 -8.22 -13.93
CA PRO A 52 44.51 -7.77 -13.53
C PRO A 52 45.38 -8.93 -13.05
N ASP A 53 46.70 -8.82 -13.24
CA ASP A 53 47.69 -9.80 -12.75
C ASP A 53 47.55 -10.04 -11.23
N GLN A 54 47.87 -11.25 -10.74
CA GLN A 54 47.55 -11.73 -9.39
C GLN A 54 48.11 -10.84 -8.27
N LYS A 55 49.27 -10.21 -8.50
CA LYS A 55 49.87 -9.23 -7.56
C LYS A 55 49.10 -7.91 -7.54
N THR A 56 48.68 -7.45 -8.72
CA THR A 56 47.89 -6.23 -8.92
C THR A 56 46.48 -6.41 -8.36
N GLU A 57 45.88 -7.60 -8.52
CA GLU A 57 44.59 -7.95 -7.96
C GLU A 57 44.60 -7.92 -6.42
N ARG A 58 45.63 -8.48 -5.76
CA ARG A 58 45.77 -8.41 -4.29
C ARG A 58 45.85 -6.97 -3.78
N TYR A 59 46.60 -6.12 -4.47
CA TYR A 59 46.73 -4.70 -4.12
C TYR A 59 45.42 -3.93 -4.37
N LEU A 60 44.74 -4.21 -5.49
CA LEU A 60 43.43 -3.64 -5.80
C LEU A 60 42.36 -4.13 -4.83
N ALA A 61 42.36 -5.39 -4.40
CA ALA A 61 41.46 -5.94 -3.39
C ALA A 61 41.63 -5.22 -2.03
N TYR A 62 42.88 -4.95 -1.64
CA TYR A 62 43.20 -4.18 -0.44
C TYR A 62 42.67 -2.73 -0.52
N ILE A 63 42.89 -2.04 -1.64
CA ILE A 63 42.39 -0.66 -1.85
C ILE A 63 40.86 -0.60 -1.97
N ARG A 64 40.23 -1.59 -2.64
CA ARG A 64 38.77 -1.73 -2.74
C ARG A 64 38.14 -1.90 -1.36
N GLY A 65 38.78 -2.67 -0.47
CA GLY A 65 38.34 -2.88 0.91
C GLY A 65 38.39 -1.62 1.79
N LEU A 66 39.23 -0.63 1.47
CA LEU A 66 39.41 0.59 2.26
C LEU A 66 38.63 1.80 1.71
N LYS A 67 38.55 1.96 0.38
CA LYS A 67 38.06 3.22 -0.24
C LYS A 67 36.54 3.29 -0.45
N LYS A 68 35.82 2.17 -0.36
CA LYS A 68 34.36 2.10 -0.64
C LYS A 68 33.51 1.46 0.47
N ARG A 69 34.06 1.24 1.68
CA ARG A 69 33.25 0.81 2.83
C ARG A 69 32.32 1.94 3.27
N LYS A 70 31.12 1.98 2.69
CA LYS A 70 29.97 2.56 3.36
C LYS A 70 29.73 1.75 4.63
N SER A 71 29.54 2.43 5.76
CA SER A 71 29.29 1.74 7.02
C SER A 71 28.01 0.89 6.89
N PRO A 72 27.89 -0.28 7.56
CA PRO A 72 26.67 -1.07 7.54
C PRO A 72 25.42 -0.25 7.92
N ALA A 73 25.62 0.80 8.73
CA ALA A 73 24.58 1.74 9.16
C ALA A 73 23.94 2.53 7.99
N GLU A 74 24.67 2.82 6.90
CA GLU A 74 24.13 3.51 5.71
C GLU A 74 23.26 2.59 4.84
N PHE A 75 23.48 1.27 4.88
CA PHE A 75 22.62 0.31 4.16
C PHE A 75 21.30 0.04 4.89
N THR A 76 21.32 0.15 6.22
CA THR A 76 20.16 -0.04 7.11
C THR A 76 19.37 1.23 7.37
N SER A 77 19.86 2.40 6.97
CA SER A 77 19.11 3.63 7.14
C SER A 77 17.95 3.65 6.14
N HIS A 78 16.71 3.50 6.65
CA HIS A 78 15.44 3.64 5.92
C HIS A 78 15.16 5.08 5.46
N ILE A 79 16.20 5.79 5.04
CA ILE A 79 16.13 7.17 4.57
C ILE A 79 15.85 7.10 3.08
N ILE A 80 14.65 7.53 2.70
CA ILE A 80 14.13 7.43 1.33
C ILE A 80 15.07 8.12 0.34
N ASP A 81 15.59 9.29 0.72
CA ASP A 81 16.38 10.15 -0.15
C ASP A 81 17.79 9.61 -0.42
N LEU A 82 18.28 8.64 0.36
CA LEU A 82 19.58 7.99 0.16
C LEU A 82 19.51 6.83 -0.86
N ARG A 83 18.31 6.41 -1.28
CA ARG A 83 18.15 5.31 -2.25
C ARG A 83 18.37 5.79 -3.69
N PRO A 84 18.96 4.93 -4.55
CA PRO A 84 19.03 5.19 -5.99
C PRO A 84 17.65 5.45 -6.61
N ASP A 85 17.60 6.30 -7.63
CA ASP A 85 16.37 6.61 -8.36
C ASP A 85 15.73 5.36 -9.00
N GLY A 86 14.41 5.43 -9.23
CA GLY A 86 13.61 4.35 -9.81
C GLY A 86 13.03 3.39 -8.76
N TYR A 87 12.99 2.09 -9.08
CA TYR A 87 12.39 1.05 -8.23
C TYR A 87 12.98 0.95 -6.81
N PRO A 88 14.30 1.11 -6.56
CA PRO A 88 14.85 1.05 -5.21
C PRO A 88 14.25 2.12 -4.29
N ARG A 89 14.11 3.37 -4.77
CA ARG A 89 13.47 4.44 -4.01
C ARG A 89 11.96 4.25 -3.90
N LEU A 90 11.30 3.78 -4.96
CA LEU A 90 9.86 3.47 -4.90
C LEU A 90 9.57 2.40 -3.83
N ALA A 91 10.36 1.33 -3.79
CA ALA A 91 10.20 0.26 -2.81
C ALA A 91 10.32 0.79 -1.37
N GLU A 92 11.27 1.69 -1.11
CA GLU A 92 11.42 2.32 0.20
C GLU A 92 10.20 3.21 0.54
N VAL A 93 9.62 3.93 -0.43
CA VAL A 93 8.41 4.74 -0.20
C VAL A 93 7.19 3.88 0.08
N ILE A 94 6.97 2.83 -0.69
CA ILE A 94 5.86 1.87 -0.48
C ILE A 94 6.02 1.17 0.87
N ALA A 95 7.25 0.83 1.27
CA ALA A 95 7.54 0.18 2.55
C ALA A 95 7.58 1.14 3.74
N CYS A 96 7.70 2.45 3.53
CA CYS A 96 7.84 3.44 4.58
C CYS A 96 6.61 3.49 5.51
N LYS A 97 5.43 3.26 4.92
CA LYS A 97 4.13 3.37 5.58
C LYS A 97 3.22 2.24 5.17
N GLU A 98 2.50 1.69 6.13
CA GLU A 98 1.53 0.62 5.89
C GLU A 98 0.44 1.07 4.92
N GLU A 99 0.04 2.34 4.98
CA GLU A 99 -0.96 2.93 4.10
C GLU A 99 -0.49 3.05 2.64
N PHE A 100 0.83 3.04 2.41
CA PHE A 100 1.44 3.17 1.09
C PHE A 100 1.73 1.82 0.43
N MET A 101 1.43 0.70 1.11
CA MET A 101 1.57 -0.67 0.58
C MET A 101 0.53 -0.98 -0.49
N MET A 102 0.56 -0.21 -1.58
CA MET A 102 -0.38 -0.25 -2.70
C MET A 102 0.18 -1.09 -3.85
N TYR A 103 -0.60 -2.06 -4.30
CA TYR A 103 -0.22 -2.96 -5.38
C TYR A 103 -1.38 -3.20 -6.33
N ARG A 104 -1.09 -3.69 -7.54
CA ARG A 104 -2.14 -4.13 -8.45
C ARG A 104 -2.73 -5.46 -8.01
N ARG A 105 -4.05 -5.56 -8.10
CA ARG A 105 -4.83 -6.79 -7.94
C ARG A 105 -4.85 -7.64 -9.20
N PHE A 106 -4.75 -7.03 -10.38
CA PHE A 106 -4.88 -7.70 -11.68
C PHE A 106 -6.23 -8.40 -11.88
N GLY A 107 -7.34 -7.78 -11.44
CA GLY A 107 -8.66 -8.43 -11.41
C GLY A 107 -9.15 -8.93 -12.77
N HIS A 108 -8.86 -8.21 -13.85
CA HIS A 108 -9.20 -8.65 -15.21
C HIS A 108 -8.44 -9.92 -15.63
N LEU A 109 -7.16 -10.05 -15.27
CA LEU A 109 -6.38 -11.24 -15.59
C LEU A 109 -6.83 -12.44 -14.77
N GLN A 110 -7.12 -12.24 -13.48
CA GLN A 110 -7.68 -13.29 -12.61
C GLN A 110 -8.99 -13.84 -13.17
N ALA A 111 -9.91 -12.96 -13.60
CA ALA A 111 -11.16 -13.38 -14.21
C ALA A 111 -10.94 -14.21 -15.48
N ARG A 112 -9.97 -13.83 -16.34
CA ARG A 112 -9.65 -14.61 -17.54
C ARG A 112 -9.10 -16.00 -17.20
N LEU A 113 -8.21 -16.11 -16.22
CA LEU A 113 -7.67 -17.40 -15.78
C LEU A 113 -8.75 -18.30 -15.19
N LEU A 114 -9.67 -17.73 -14.41
CA LEU A 114 -10.81 -18.48 -13.85
C LEU A 114 -11.75 -18.99 -14.94
N LEU A 115 -12.10 -18.15 -15.92
CA LEU A 115 -12.96 -18.52 -17.05
C LEU A 115 -12.32 -19.60 -17.93
N ASP A 116 -11.01 -19.50 -18.17
CA ASP A 116 -10.24 -20.51 -18.91
C ASP A 116 -10.29 -21.88 -18.20
N LYS A 117 -10.05 -21.89 -16.89
CA LYS A 117 -10.14 -23.11 -16.06
C LYS A 117 -11.55 -23.68 -15.98
N GLN A 118 -12.58 -22.84 -15.97
CA GLN A 118 -13.98 -23.30 -16.06
C GLN A 118 -14.25 -24.03 -17.37
N ASP A 119 -13.71 -23.54 -18.48
CA ASP A 119 -13.87 -24.19 -19.78
C ASP A 119 -13.15 -25.54 -19.85
N GLU A 120 -11.92 -25.61 -19.33
CA GLU A 120 -11.18 -26.88 -19.22
C GLU A 120 -11.96 -27.92 -18.41
N LEU A 121 -12.53 -27.52 -17.26
CA LEU A 121 -13.34 -28.39 -16.41
C LEU A 121 -14.63 -28.82 -17.10
N ARG A 122 -15.30 -27.91 -17.82
CA ARG A 122 -16.49 -28.23 -18.62
C ARG A 122 -16.19 -29.28 -19.68
N ALA A 123 -15.07 -29.16 -20.38
CA ALA A 123 -14.66 -30.14 -21.39
C ALA A 123 -14.41 -31.53 -20.77
N LEU A 124 -13.80 -31.58 -19.58
CA LEU A 124 -13.59 -32.83 -18.85
C LEU A 124 -14.90 -33.43 -18.32
N GLU A 125 -15.83 -32.61 -17.84
CA GLU A 125 -17.17 -33.03 -17.41
C GLU A 125 -17.95 -33.65 -18.56
N LEU A 126 -17.95 -33.01 -19.74
CA LEU A 126 -18.57 -33.56 -20.95
C LEU A 126 -17.96 -34.90 -21.36
N ARG A 127 -16.63 -35.01 -21.29
CA ARG A 127 -15.93 -36.27 -21.60
C ARG A 127 -16.27 -37.37 -20.59
N LEU A 128 -16.42 -37.02 -19.31
CA LEU A 128 -16.82 -37.97 -18.28
C LEU A 128 -18.26 -38.45 -18.50
N ALA A 129 -19.18 -37.53 -18.76
CA ALA A 129 -20.58 -37.85 -19.07
C ALA A 129 -20.71 -38.76 -20.30
N HIS A 130 -19.92 -38.50 -21.35
CA HIS A 130 -19.92 -39.36 -22.53
C HIS A 130 -19.41 -40.78 -22.23
N LEU A 131 -18.38 -40.93 -21.39
CA LEU A 131 -17.93 -42.24 -20.95
C LEU A 131 -19.01 -42.95 -20.12
N ASP A 132 -19.68 -42.25 -19.22
CA ASP A 132 -20.75 -42.81 -18.39
C ASP A 132 -21.92 -43.33 -19.26
N GLU A 133 -22.34 -42.57 -20.28
CA GLU A 133 -23.37 -42.97 -21.25
C GLU A 133 -22.92 -44.18 -22.10
N MET A 134 -21.68 -44.17 -22.56
CA MET A 134 -21.09 -45.28 -23.31
C MET A 134 -21.07 -46.57 -22.49
N PHE A 135 -20.71 -46.50 -21.20
CA PHE A 135 -20.69 -47.66 -20.32
C PHE A 135 -22.09 -48.09 -19.87
N GLU A 136 -23.03 -47.17 -19.70
CA GLU A 136 -24.44 -47.53 -19.46
C GLU A 136 -25.00 -48.39 -20.60
N THR A 137 -24.68 -48.06 -21.84
CA THR A 137 -25.14 -48.80 -23.02
C THR A 137 -24.44 -50.16 -23.18
N LYS A 138 -23.11 -50.23 -22.92
CA LYS A 138 -22.29 -51.39 -23.25
C LYS A 138 -22.05 -52.35 -22.07
N TYR A 139 -21.92 -51.82 -20.85
CA TYR A 139 -21.56 -52.55 -19.62
C TYR A 139 -22.18 -51.88 -18.38
N PRO A 140 -23.51 -51.94 -18.19
CA PRO A 140 -24.20 -51.21 -17.11
C PRO A 140 -23.71 -51.61 -15.71
N ASP A 141 -23.31 -52.87 -15.54
CA ASP A 141 -22.80 -53.46 -14.29
C ASP A 141 -21.61 -52.70 -13.69
N ARG A 142 -20.87 -52.00 -14.55
CA ARG A 142 -19.71 -51.17 -14.17
C ARG A 142 -20.11 -49.92 -13.40
N ASN A 143 -21.23 -49.28 -13.75
CA ASN A 143 -21.67 -48.06 -13.10
C ASN A 143 -22.07 -48.30 -11.64
N TYR A 144 -22.38 -49.56 -11.28
CA TYR A 144 -22.72 -49.97 -9.92
C TYR A 144 -21.52 -50.33 -9.03
N SER A 145 -20.31 -50.47 -9.59
CA SER A 145 -19.11 -50.80 -8.81
C SER A 145 -17.90 -49.98 -9.21
N ARG A 146 -17.41 -49.14 -8.29
CA ARG A 146 -16.19 -48.35 -8.48
C ARG A 146 -14.95 -49.23 -8.60
N GLU A 147 -14.90 -50.36 -7.90
CA GLU A 147 -13.79 -51.30 -8.00
C GLU A 147 -13.68 -51.88 -9.43
N ARG A 148 -14.80 -52.33 -10.02
CA ARG A 148 -14.82 -52.77 -11.43
C ARG A 148 -14.51 -51.63 -12.39
N ALA A 149 -15.05 -50.43 -12.14
CA ALA A 149 -14.79 -49.28 -12.99
C ALA A 149 -13.32 -48.84 -13.01
N HIS A 150 -12.58 -49.06 -11.92
CA HIS A 150 -11.16 -48.74 -11.79
C HIS A 150 -10.22 -49.87 -12.21
N ALA A 151 -10.66 -51.14 -12.13
CA ALA A 151 -9.86 -52.29 -12.52
C ALA A 151 -9.77 -52.48 -14.05
N GLU A 152 -10.82 -52.09 -14.79
CA GLU A 152 -10.97 -52.45 -16.20
C GLU A 152 -10.66 -51.31 -17.19
N SER A 153 -10.51 -50.06 -16.74
CA SER A 153 -10.33 -48.91 -17.63
C SER A 153 -9.38 -47.87 -17.07
N GLU A 154 -8.16 -47.89 -17.59
CA GLU A 154 -7.10 -46.95 -17.24
C GLU A 154 -7.47 -45.51 -17.67
N ASP A 155 -8.19 -45.37 -18.78
CA ASP A 155 -8.68 -44.08 -19.30
C ASP A 155 -9.62 -43.35 -18.34
N TYR A 156 -10.56 -44.06 -17.69
CA TYR A 156 -11.48 -43.47 -16.72
C TYR A 156 -10.76 -43.00 -15.47
N LYS A 157 -9.81 -43.80 -14.97
CA LYS A 157 -8.97 -43.44 -13.82
C LYS A 157 -8.09 -42.23 -14.13
N ASN A 158 -7.50 -42.18 -15.32
CA ASN A 158 -6.71 -41.05 -15.80
C ASN A 158 -7.56 -39.78 -15.95
N LEU A 159 -8.79 -39.89 -16.49
CA LEU A 159 -9.71 -38.77 -16.61
C LEU A 159 -10.10 -38.19 -15.25
N LEU A 160 -10.45 -39.04 -14.29
CA LEU A 160 -10.75 -38.58 -12.92
C LEU A 160 -9.53 -37.95 -12.23
N ALA A 161 -8.32 -38.48 -12.47
CA ALA A 161 -7.10 -37.86 -11.96
C ALA A 161 -6.85 -36.48 -12.58
N MET A 162 -7.13 -36.30 -13.88
CA MET A 162 -7.07 -34.99 -14.55
C MET A 162 -8.10 -34.02 -13.97
N ILE A 163 -9.34 -34.45 -13.79
CA ILE A 163 -10.40 -33.64 -13.16
C ILE A 163 -9.98 -33.23 -11.75
N GLN A 164 -9.47 -34.16 -10.95
CA GLN A 164 -9.01 -33.87 -9.60
C GLN A 164 -7.89 -32.81 -9.59
N ARG A 165 -6.94 -32.87 -10.53
CA ARG A 165 -5.88 -31.86 -10.67
C ARG A 165 -6.44 -30.50 -11.05
N ASN A 166 -7.24 -30.43 -12.12
CA ASN A 166 -7.82 -29.17 -12.59
C ASN A 166 -8.76 -28.54 -11.56
N MET A 167 -9.51 -29.35 -10.81
CA MET A 167 -10.36 -28.85 -9.72
C MET A 167 -9.55 -28.25 -8.57
N LYS A 168 -8.39 -28.83 -8.23
CA LYS A 168 -7.49 -28.26 -7.21
C LYS A 168 -6.91 -26.93 -7.69
N GLU A 169 -6.40 -26.87 -8.91
CA GLU A 169 -5.88 -25.63 -9.51
C GLU A 169 -6.95 -24.53 -9.56
N TYR A 170 -8.17 -24.88 -9.95
CA TYR A 170 -9.30 -23.96 -9.97
C TYR A 170 -9.68 -23.46 -8.56
N ALA A 171 -9.71 -24.35 -7.57
CA ALA A 171 -9.96 -23.98 -6.18
C ALA A 171 -8.87 -23.05 -5.62
N GLU A 172 -7.60 -23.30 -5.93
CA GLU A 172 -6.49 -22.42 -5.58
C GLU A 172 -6.65 -21.03 -6.21
N LEU A 173 -6.98 -20.96 -7.50
CA LEU A 173 -7.24 -19.67 -8.15
C LEU A 173 -8.43 -18.93 -7.56
N LEU A 174 -9.50 -19.64 -7.18
CA LEU A 174 -10.65 -19.03 -6.50
C LEU A 174 -10.29 -18.50 -5.11
N THR A 175 -9.50 -19.25 -4.33
CA THR A 175 -9.05 -18.76 -3.01
C THR A 175 -8.16 -17.53 -3.16
N PHE A 176 -7.25 -17.51 -4.14
CA PHE A 176 -6.50 -16.30 -4.47
C PHE A 176 -7.42 -15.15 -4.85
N ALA A 177 -8.36 -15.34 -5.78
CA ALA A 177 -9.31 -14.29 -6.17
C ALA A 177 -10.14 -13.78 -4.98
N GLN A 178 -10.56 -14.67 -4.08
CA GLN A 178 -11.26 -14.31 -2.85
C GLN A 178 -10.37 -13.48 -1.91
N THR A 179 -9.13 -13.89 -1.66
CA THR A 179 -8.19 -13.12 -0.83
C THR A 179 -7.96 -11.73 -1.42
N PHE A 180 -7.82 -11.63 -2.75
CA PHE A 180 -7.66 -10.38 -3.47
C PHE A 180 -8.91 -9.49 -3.47
N ALA A 181 -10.10 -10.09 -3.45
CA ALA A 181 -11.36 -9.37 -3.34
C ALA A 181 -11.60 -8.83 -1.93
N ASN A 182 -11.06 -9.49 -0.91
CA ASN A 182 -11.16 -9.08 0.50
C ASN A 182 -10.17 -7.98 0.89
N PHE A 183 -9.14 -7.69 0.08
CA PHE A 183 -8.30 -6.52 0.32
C PHE A 183 -9.06 -5.22 0.04
N ASP A 184 -8.82 -4.25 0.91
CA ASP A 184 -9.40 -2.93 0.76
C ASP A 184 -8.74 -2.14 -0.38
N ARG A 185 -9.53 -1.24 -0.96
CA ARG A 185 -9.03 -0.27 -1.93
C ARG A 185 -8.22 0.81 -1.20
N PRO A 186 -7.19 1.39 -1.84
CA PRO A 186 -6.45 2.50 -1.25
C PRO A 186 -7.36 3.70 -1.02
N MET A 187 -7.15 4.38 0.11
CA MET A 187 -7.81 5.64 0.38
C MET A 187 -7.40 6.69 -0.66
N THR A 188 -8.34 7.54 -1.06
CA THR A 188 -8.09 8.59 -2.06
C THR A 188 -6.92 9.51 -1.67
N SER A 189 -6.79 9.86 -0.39
CA SER A 189 -5.71 10.71 0.11
C SER A 189 -4.34 10.07 -0.05
N ASP A 190 -4.21 8.81 0.37
CA ASP A 190 -2.94 8.10 0.32
C ASP A 190 -2.54 7.78 -1.12
N TYR A 191 -3.53 7.43 -1.95
CA TYR A 191 -3.33 7.26 -3.38
C TYR A 191 -2.76 8.54 -4.02
N LEU A 192 -3.34 9.70 -3.71
CA LEU A 192 -2.86 10.98 -4.23
C LEU A 192 -1.45 11.32 -3.72
N ARG A 193 -1.11 10.97 -2.48
CA ARG A 193 0.26 11.17 -1.94
C ARG A 193 1.29 10.35 -2.71
N VAL A 194 1.03 9.06 -2.89
CA VAL A 194 1.92 8.16 -3.62
C VAL A 194 2.00 8.57 -5.09
N LYS A 195 0.87 8.88 -5.73
CA LYS A 195 0.82 9.36 -7.10
C LYS A 195 1.61 10.66 -7.29
N ASN A 196 1.35 11.68 -6.48
CA ASN A 196 2.07 12.96 -6.58
C ASN A 196 3.58 12.77 -6.38
N TYR A 197 3.98 11.83 -5.50
CA TYR A 197 5.39 11.51 -5.30
C TYR A 197 6.00 10.81 -6.52
N LEU A 198 5.30 9.83 -7.10
CA LEU A 198 5.71 9.16 -8.34
C LEU A 198 5.86 10.17 -9.50
N ASP A 199 4.88 11.05 -9.67
CA ASP A 199 4.85 12.05 -10.74
C ASP A 199 5.96 13.10 -10.58
N TYR A 200 6.37 13.44 -9.34
CA TYR A 200 7.31 14.54 -9.07
C TYR A 200 8.76 14.10 -8.81
N LYS A 201 8.99 12.92 -8.21
CA LYS A 201 10.33 12.54 -7.67
C LYS A 201 10.89 11.23 -8.19
N VAL A 202 10.06 10.28 -8.64
CA VAL A 202 10.57 8.97 -9.07
C VAL A 202 10.67 8.92 -10.59
N CYS A 203 11.90 8.86 -11.09
CA CYS A 203 12.16 8.59 -12.50
C CYS A 203 11.92 7.10 -12.80
N LEU A 204 10.69 6.74 -13.14
CA LEU A 204 10.37 5.44 -13.73
C LEU A 204 10.12 5.63 -15.23
N CYS A 205 10.28 4.56 -16.00
CA CYS A 205 9.83 4.56 -17.39
C CYS A 205 8.32 4.81 -17.44
N ALA A 206 7.81 5.53 -18.44
CA ALA A 206 6.39 5.88 -18.53
C ALA A 206 5.48 4.65 -18.39
N ARG A 207 5.82 3.55 -19.07
CA ARG A 207 5.11 2.26 -18.97
C ARG A 207 5.02 1.71 -17.55
N ASP A 208 6.06 1.93 -16.75
CA ASP A 208 6.18 1.43 -15.39
C ASP A 208 5.50 2.37 -14.39
N GLN A 209 5.19 3.61 -14.75
CA GLN A 209 4.35 4.51 -13.94
C GLN A 209 2.86 4.25 -14.15
N ASP A 210 2.46 3.74 -15.31
CA ASP A 210 1.05 3.54 -15.68
C ASP A 210 0.26 2.61 -14.75
N TYR A 211 0.93 1.76 -13.94
CA TYR A 211 0.19 0.91 -13.00
C TYR A 211 -0.56 1.74 -11.95
N ILE A 212 -0.01 2.88 -11.52
CA ILE A 212 -0.65 3.73 -10.51
C ILE A 212 -1.90 4.41 -11.08
N ALA A 213 -1.95 4.68 -12.40
CA ALA A 213 -3.11 5.29 -13.03
C ALA A 213 -4.37 4.41 -12.96
N LYS A 214 -4.21 3.09 -12.81
CA LYS A 214 -5.31 2.11 -12.75
C LYS A 214 -5.92 2.02 -11.36
N ARG A 215 -6.55 3.11 -10.90
CA ARG A 215 -7.11 3.23 -9.55
C ARG A 215 -8.02 2.07 -9.14
N ASP A 216 -8.87 1.56 -10.04
CA ASP A 216 -9.80 0.46 -9.76
C ASP A 216 -9.14 -0.91 -9.60
N ASP A 217 -7.89 -1.04 -10.06
CA ASP A 217 -7.11 -2.29 -9.96
C ASP A 217 -6.08 -2.23 -8.83
N LEU A 218 -6.07 -1.16 -8.01
CA LEU A 218 -5.18 -1.03 -6.86
C LEU A 218 -5.84 -1.56 -5.58
N ILE A 219 -5.03 -2.25 -4.78
CA ILE A 219 -5.37 -2.76 -3.44
C ILE A 219 -4.30 -2.32 -2.46
N THR A 220 -4.67 -2.22 -1.18
CA THR A 220 -3.73 -1.96 -0.08
C THR A 220 -3.61 -3.22 0.78
N LEU A 221 -2.39 -3.72 1.00
CA LEU A 221 -2.17 -4.95 1.78
C LEU A 221 -2.60 -4.81 3.24
N LYS A 222 -2.36 -3.62 3.79
CA LYS A 222 -2.80 -3.26 5.13
C LYS A 222 -3.65 -2.01 5.03
N PRO A 223 -4.99 -2.14 4.99
CA PRO A 223 -5.84 -0.97 5.08
C PRO A 223 -5.43 -0.13 6.29
N SER A 224 -5.24 1.16 6.07
CA SER A 224 -5.19 2.09 7.19
C SER A 224 -6.49 1.93 7.97
N ARG A 225 -6.38 1.72 9.28
CA ARG A 225 -7.52 1.52 10.21
C ARG A 225 -8.69 2.44 9.84
N GLU A 226 -9.81 1.89 9.35
CA GLU A 226 -11.01 2.56 8.77
C GLU A 226 -11.12 4.08 9.04
N ASN A 227 -10.23 4.87 8.46
CA ASN A 227 -10.03 6.26 8.84
C ASN A 227 -11.35 7.01 8.67
N THR A 228 -11.84 7.60 9.77
CA THR A 228 -13.01 8.47 9.73
C THR A 228 -12.68 9.62 8.78
N TRP A 229 -13.65 10.21 8.10
CA TRP A 229 -13.39 11.36 7.22
C TRP A 229 -12.60 12.49 7.93
N LEU A 230 -12.75 12.59 9.25
CA LEU A 230 -11.96 13.45 10.13
C LEU A 230 -10.47 13.14 10.10
N ASP A 231 -10.09 11.86 10.16
CA ASP A 231 -8.70 11.43 10.17
C ASP A 231 -8.03 11.91 8.87
N THR A 232 -8.70 11.78 7.73
CA THR A 232 -8.23 12.30 6.44
C THR A 232 -8.04 13.82 6.44
N LYS A 233 -8.99 14.56 7.03
CA LYS A 233 -8.91 16.03 7.11
C LYS A 233 -7.80 16.46 8.05
N ILE A 234 -7.67 15.82 9.21
CA ILE A 234 -6.67 16.13 10.23
C ILE A 234 -5.27 15.78 9.73
N GLU A 235 -5.12 14.67 9.02
CA GLU A 235 -3.87 14.34 8.34
C GLU A 235 -3.49 15.34 7.22
N GLY A 236 -4.47 16.06 6.67
CA GLY A 236 -4.25 17.15 5.72
C GLY A 236 -3.80 18.47 6.38
N ILE A 237 -4.03 18.66 7.68
CA ILE A 237 -3.67 19.89 8.41
C ILE A 237 -2.17 20.17 8.37
N PRO A 238 -1.27 19.20 8.61
CA PRO A 238 0.18 19.41 8.48
C PRO A 238 0.61 19.87 7.08
N GLN A 239 -0.12 19.45 6.04
CA GLN A 239 0.16 19.82 4.64
C GLN A 239 -0.38 21.23 4.31
N LEU A 240 -1.54 21.60 4.88
CA LEU A 240 -2.16 22.90 4.67
C LEU A 240 -1.49 24.02 5.49
N LEU A 241 -1.02 23.68 6.69
CA LEU A 241 -0.39 24.59 7.65
C LEU A 241 0.96 24.00 8.09
N PRO A 242 2.02 24.18 7.27
CA PRO A 242 3.36 23.66 7.55
C PRO A 242 4.06 24.51 8.61
N CYS A 243 3.61 24.39 9.87
CA CYS A 243 4.19 25.07 11.02
C CYS A 243 5.04 24.10 11.86
N LYS A 244 6.03 24.63 12.61
CA LYS A 244 6.85 23.81 13.53
C LYS A 244 5.99 23.07 14.57
N ALA A 245 4.88 23.68 15.01
CA ALA A 245 3.96 23.09 15.97
C ALA A 245 3.18 21.90 15.40
N THR A 246 2.62 22.02 14.18
CA THR A 246 1.89 20.90 13.54
C THR A 246 2.83 19.73 13.29
N ARG A 247 4.06 20.00 12.83
CA ARG A 247 5.06 18.95 12.65
C ARG A 247 5.48 18.27 13.95
N TYR A 248 5.60 19.02 15.05
CA TYR A 248 5.93 18.47 16.36
C TYR A 248 4.80 17.61 16.94
N ILE A 249 3.55 18.02 16.74
CA ILE A 249 2.36 17.31 17.22
C ILE A 249 2.16 16.02 16.43
N PHE A 250 2.31 16.06 15.10
CA PHE A 250 1.91 14.96 14.22
C PHE A 250 3.06 14.03 13.78
N SER A 251 4.34 14.42 13.91
CA SER A 251 5.47 13.59 13.46
C SER A 251 6.46 13.28 14.59
N THR A 252 6.84 12.01 14.72
CA THR A 252 7.90 11.53 15.62
C THR A 252 9.27 11.92 15.06
N THR A 253 10.25 12.20 15.93
CA THR A 253 11.64 12.51 15.56
C THR A 253 12.28 11.44 14.67
N GLU A 254 11.93 10.16 14.86
CA GLU A 254 12.41 9.05 14.01
C GLU A 254 11.84 9.07 12.59
N LEU A 255 10.56 9.45 12.41
CA LEU A 255 9.95 9.59 11.08
C LEU A 255 10.48 10.84 10.35
N GLN A 256 10.87 11.87 11.10
CA GLN A 256 11.52 13.06 10.55
C GLN A 256 12.96 12.77 10.09
N GLN A 257 13.61 11.73 10.59
CA GLN A 257 14.96 11.32 10.14
C GLN A 257 14.92 10.49 8.85
N LYS A 258 13.80 9.83 8.52
CA LYS A 258 13.65 9.01 7.31
C LYS A 258 13.46 9.82 6.02
N THR A 259 13.27 11.13 6.15
CA THR A 259 12.86 12.04 5.07
C THR A 259 13.64 13.32 5.27
N ASP A 260 14.56 13.65 4.35
CA ASP A 260 15.20 14.96 4.40
C ASP A 260 14.16 16.01 4.00
N SER A 261 13.79 16.82 4.99
CA SER A 261 12.62 17.68 5.00
C SER A 261 12.48 18.62 3.81
N LYS A 262 13.58 18.91 3.11
CA LYS A 262 13.59 19.88 2.02
C LYS A 262 13.24 19.28 0.67
N ASP A 263 13.37 17.96 0.50
CA ASP A 263 13.29 17.34 -0.82
C ASP A 263 12.12 16.39 -1.01
N SER A 264 11.72 15.63 0.01
CA SER A 264 10.62 14.69 -0.09
C SER A 264 9.33 15.34 0.42
N ASN A 265 8.44 15.74 -0.51
CA ASN A 265 7.10 16.32 -0.24
C ASN A 265 6.13 15.37 0.51
N ILE A 266 6.64 14.27 1.08
CA ILE A 266 5.87 13.32 1.90
C ILE A 266 6.05 13.69 3.36
N ILE A 267 5.02 14.30 3.96
CA ILE A 267 4.97 14.49 5.41
C ILE A 267 4.52 13.17 6.05
N LEU A 268 5.44 12.47 6.71
CA LEU A 268 5.14 11.27 7.47
C LEU A 268 4.54 11.64 8.83
N SER A 269 3.20 11.58 8.93
CA SER A 269 2.48 11.68 10.20
C SER A 269 2.42 10.33 10.93
N SER A 270 2.53 10.34 12.26
CA SER A 270 2.33 9.17 13.13
C SER A 270 0.83 8.93 13.38
N PRO A 271 0.31 7.72 13.10
CA PRO A 271 -1.11 7.42 13.26
C PRO A 271 -1.58 7.48 14.72
N GLU A 272 -0.70 7.16 15.67
CA GLU A 272 -1.02 7.16 17.11
C GLU A 272 -1.34 8.58 17.62
N ARG A 273 -0.54 9.56 17.20
CA ARG A 273 -0.73 10.96 17.61
C ARG A 273 -1.94 11.60 16.94
N VAL A 274 -2.20 11.27 15.67
CA VAL A 274 -3.43 11.68 14.98
C VAL A 274 -4.64 11.18 15.74
N ASN A 275 -4.66 9.89 16.14
CA ASN A 275 -5.76 9.32 16.91
C ASN A 275 -5.96 10.01 18.27
N VAL A 276 -4.89 10.40 18.97
CA VAL A 276 -5.01 11.16 20.23
C VAL A 276 -5.67 12.51 19.99
N VAL A 277 -5.25 13.24 18.95
CA VAL A 277 -5.83 14.56 18.61
C VAL A 277 -7.30 14.42 18.19
N VAL A 278 -7.62 13.44 17.35
CA VAL A 278 -9.00 13.15 16.93
C VAL A 278 -9.87 12.83 18.15
N THR A 279 -9.39 11.96 19.03
CA THR A 279 -10.11 11.58 20.26
C THR A 279 -10.34 12.79 21.16
N LEU A 280 -9.36 13.69 21.30
CA LEU A 280 -9.49 14.92 22.07
C LEU A 280 -10.53 15.87 21.46
N ILE A 281 -10.53 16.03 20.13
CA ILE A 281 -11.53 16.85 19.41
C ILE A 281 -12.94 16.30 19.61
N ILE A 282 -13.12 14.98 19.48
CA ILE A 282 -14.41 14.32 19.69
C ILE A 282 -14.88 14.53 21.13
N LEU A 283 -14.00 14.33 22.10
CA LEU A 283 -14.30 14.50 23.52
C LEU A 283 -14.70 15.95 23.84
N ALA A 284 -13.97 16.93 23.31
CA ALA A 284 -14.30 18.35 23.45
C ALA A 284 -15.64 18.70 22.80
N ALA A 285 -15.92 18.15 21.61
CA ALA A 285 -17.20 18.37 20.92
C ALA A 285 -18.38 17.80 21.72
N VAL A 286 -18.27 16.56 22.20
CA VAL A 286 -19.31 15.92 23.04
C VAL A 286 -19.53 16.69 24.33
N LEU A 287 -18.46 17.11 25.02
CA LEU A 287 -18.55 17.90 26.25
C LEU A 287 -19.25 19.24 26.02
N THR A 288 -18.86 19.95 24.95
CA THR A 288 -19.48 21.22 24.57
C THR A 288 -20.96 21.03 24.28
N LEU A 289 -21.32 19.98 23.57
CA LEU A 289 -22.71 19.69 23.22
C LEU A 289 -23.55 19.20 24.43
N LEU A 290 -22.92 18.72 25.50
CA LEU A 290 -23.60 18.42 26.76
C LEU A 290 -23.88 19.70 27.55
N ILE A 291 -22.93 20.62 27.61
CA ILE A 291 -23.00 21.82 28.48
C ILE A 291 -23.86 22.93 27.85
N VAL A 292 -23.70 23.20 26.55
CA VAL A 292 -24.37 24.32 25.86
C VAL A 292 -25.91 24.29 25.97
N PRO A 293 -26.61 23.16 25.71
CA PRO A 293 -28.05 23.12 25.87
C PRO A 293 -28.51 23.33 27.31
N VAL A 294 -27.77 22.82 28.31
CA VAL A 294 -28.08 23.05 29.73
C VAL A 294 -27.97 24.52 30.08
N PHE A 295 -26.91 25.19 29.60
CA PHE A 295 -26.73 26.63 29.79
C PHE A 295 -27.83 27.46 29.12
N LEU A 296 -28.21 27.12 27.88
CA LEU A 296 -29.30 27.78 27.16
C LEU A 296 -30.64 27.59 27.87
N LEU A 297 -30.92 26.38 28.38
CA LEU A 297 -32.12 26.08 29.14
C LEU A 297 -32.19 26.90 30.44
N TRP A 298 -31.08 26.97 31.19
CA TRP A 298 -30.98 27.80 32.39
C TRP A 298 -31.21 29.28 32.07
N PHE A 299 -30.58 29.79 31.02
CA PHE A 299 -30.72 31.18 30.58
C PHE A 299 -32.16 31.53 30.18
N ILE A 300 -32.81 30.67 29.39
CA ILE A 300 -34.21 30.85 28.98
C ILE A 300 -35.16 30.80 30.19
N SER A 301 -34.88 29.94 31.16
CA SER A 301 -35.67 29.83 32.39
C SER A 301 -35.55 31.08 33.26
N ASN A 302 -34.37 31.69 33.32
CA ASN A 302 -34.14 32.89 34.13
C ASN A 302 -34.75 34.17 33.52
N LEU A 303 -34.97 34.20 32.20
CA LEU A 303 -35.52 35.37 31.50
C LEU A 303 -37.06 35.44 31.47
N ASN A 304 -37.77 34.33 31.66
CA ASN A 304 -39.21 34.25 31.44
C ASN A 304 -40.00 34.08 32.74
N THR A 305 -40.54 35.18 33.27
CA THR A 305 -41.29 35.20 34.54
C THR A 305 -42.78 34.82 34.40
N SER A 306 -43.34 34.50 33.22
CA SER A 306 -44.82 34.37 33.14
C SER A 306 -45.47 33.37 32.17
N ARG A 307 -44.76 32.64 31.30
CA ARG A 307 -45.41 31.60 30.45
C ARG A 307 -44.48 30.41 30.15
N PRO A 308 -44.96 29.15 30.31
CA PRO A 308 -44.15 27.98 30.00
C PRO A 308 -44.07 27.80 28.47
N LEU A 309 -42.93 28.13 27.87
CA LEU A 309 -42.63 27.92 26.44
C LEU A 309 -42.27 26.46 26.17
N ILE A 310 -43.19 25.54 26.47
CA ILE A 310 -43.00 24.08 26.30
C ILE A 310 -42.61 23.74 24.86
N GLY A 311 -43.17 24.44 23.86
CA GLY A 311 -42.80 24.25 22.45
C GLY A 311 -41.35 24.64 22.14
N VAL A 312 -40.83 25.71 22.75
CA VAL A 312 -39.42 26.14 22.56
C VAL A 312 -38.46 25.15 23.22
N LEU A 313 -38.83 24.63 24.41
CA LEU A 313 -38.06 23.60 25.10
C LEU A 313 -37.96 22.31 24.27
N ILE A 314 -39.11 21.79 23.79
CA ILE A 314 -39.13 20.58 22.95
C ILE A 314 -38.33 20.78 21.65
N ALA A 315 -38.45 21.95 21.01
CA ALA A 315 -37.68 22.27 19.81
C ALA A 315 -36.18 22.32 20.08
N LEU A 316 -35.75 22.93 21.19
CA LEU A 316 -34.34 22.98 21.61
C LEU A 316 -33.79 21.57 21.85
N LEU A 317 -34.53 20.73 22.58
CA LEU A 317 -34.17 19.33 22.84
C LEU A 317 -34.00 18.54 21.53
N LEU A 318 -34.95 18.67 20.60
CA LEU A 318 -34.87 18.01 19.30
C LEU A 318 -33.65 18.47 18.49
N ILE A 319 -33.39 19.77 18.44
CA ILE A 319 -32.26 20.30 17.66
C ILE A 319 -30.92 19.79 18.24
N PHE A 320 -30.72 19.89 19.55
CA PHE A 320 -29.47 19.45 20.16
C PHE A 320 -29.28 17.93 20.14
N THR A 321 -30.36 17.14 20.28
CA THR A 321 -30.29 15.68 20.13
C THR A 321 -29.96 15.26 18.69
N LEU A 322 -30.50 15.97 17.69
CA LEU A 322 -30.14 15.76 16.29
C LEU A 322 -28.69 16.14 15.99
N ILE A 323 -28.22 17.29 16.51
CA ILE A 323 -26.81 17.69 16.37
C ILE A 323 -25.91 16.67 17.06
N PHE A 324 -26.28 16.17 18.25
CA PHE A 324 -25.52 15.14 18.97
C PHE A 324 -25.37 13.86 18.16
N SER A 325 -26.49 13.37 17.65
CA SER A 325 -26.51 12.18 16.80
C SER A 325 -25.70 12.39 15.52
N GLY A 326 -25.80 13.59 14.90
CA GLY A 326 -25.01 13.96 13.73
C GLY A 326 -23.50 14.01 14.00
N VAL A 327 -23.10 14.65 15.10
CA VAL A 327 -21.71 14.73 15.57
C VAL A 327 -21.17 13.33 15.88
N LEU A 328 -21.91 12.51 16.62
CA LEU A 328 -21.49 11.15 16.95
C LEU A 328 -21.41 10.27 15.70
N SER A 329 -22.38 10.37 14.78
CA SER A 329 -22.37 9.63 13.53
C SER A 329 -21.28 10.08 12.56
N ALA A 330 -20.96 11.37 12.52
CA ALA A 330 -19.95 11.91 11.62
C ALA A 330 -18.54 11.70 12.17
N PHE A 331 -18.35 11.78 13.48
CA PHE A 331 -17.03 11.81 14.09
C PHE A 331 -16.62 10.51 14.77
N THR A 332 -17.53 9.58 15.01
CA THR A 332 -17.23 8.29 15.63
C THR A 332 -17.66 7.12 14.75
N ARG A 333 -17.08 5.95 15.00
CA ARG A 333 -17.45 4.69 14.34
C ARG A 333 -18.59 3.95 15.05
N ALA A 334 -19.43 4.68 15.75
CA ALA A 334 -20.52 4.10 16.50
C ALA A 334 -21.47 3.37 15.55
N LYS A 335 -21.80 2.12 15.86
CA LYS A 335 -22.80 1.36 15.09
C LYS A 335 -24.14 2.07 15.16
N ARG A 336 -25.01 1.83 14.18
CA ARG A 336 -26.35 2.47 14.12
C ARG A 336 -27.11 2.36 15.45
N HIS A 337 -27.03 1.21 16.13
CA HIS A 337 -27.67 0.99 17.42
C HIS A 337 -26.98 1.72 18.58
N GLU A 338 -25.66 1.89 18.54
CA GLU A 338 -24.89 2.66 19.54
C GLU A 338 -25.24 4.15 19.45
N ILE A 339 -25.40 4.68 18.24
CA ILE A 339 -25.81 6.07 18.01
C ILE A 339 -27.21 6.31 18.57
N ILE A 340 -28.15 5.40 18.29
CA ILE A 340 -29.54 5.51 18.79
C ILE A 340 -29.58 5.42 20.32
N ALA A 341 -28.81 4.49 20.92
CA ALA A 341 -28.72 4.36 22.37
C ALA A 341 -28.13 5.63 23.03
N ALA A 342 -27.05 6.17 22.46
CA ALA A 342 -26.43 7.40 22.94
C ALA A 342 -27.39 8.61 22.80
N ALA A 343 -28.11 8.72 21.68
CA ALA A 343 -29.10 9.77 21.46
C ALA A 343 -30.27 9.69 22.46
N ALA A 344 -30.75 8.47 22.76
CA ALA A 344 -31.78 8.25 23.78
C ALA A 344 -31.29 8.63 25.19
N ALA A 345 -30.06 8.23 25.55
CA ALA A 345 -29.44 8.61 26.82
C ALA A 345 -29.26 10.12 26.95
N TYR A 346 -28.78 10.78 25.90
CA TYR A 346 -28.62 12.23 25.86
C TYR A 346 -29.96 12.96 25.98
N CYS A 347 -30.99 12.50 25.27
CA CYS A 347 -32.35 13.02 25.39
C CYS A 347 -32.90 12.89 26.82
N ALA A 348 -32.72 11.72 27.44
CA ALA A 348 -33.16 11.48 28.82
C ALA A 348 -32.50 12.44 29.82
N VAL A 349 -31.17 12.67 29.69
CA VAL A 349 -30.44 13.62 30.55
C VAL A 349 -31.02 15.02 30.42
N LEU A 350 -31.22 15.52 29.19
CA LEU A 350 -31.77 16.85 28.99
C LEU A 350 -33.20 17.00 29.52
N VAL A 351 -34.07 15.99 29.33
CA VAL A 351 -35.44 16.01 29.85
C VAL A 351 -35.47 16.07 31.38
N VAL A 352 -34.61 15.31 32.06
CA VAL A 352 -34.48 15.35 33.54
C VAL A 352 -34.03 16.73 34.01
N PHE A 353 -33.07 17.36 33.33
CA PHE A 353 -32.66 18.73 33.64
C PHE A 353 -33.80 19.73 33.48
N VAL A 354 -34.57 19.66 32.38
CA VAL A 354 -35.75 20.52 32.19
C VAL A 354 -36.77 20.32 33.32
N GLY A 355 -37.03 19.07 33.71
CA GLY A 355 -37.96 18.75 34.81
C GLY A 355 -37.52 19.32 36.16
N ASN A 356 -36.21 19.33 36.43
CA ASN A 356 -35.66 19.82 37.70
C ASN A 356 -35.53 21.35 37.74
N VAL A 357 -35.11 22.00 36.64
CA VAL A 357 -35.00 23.48 36.61
C VAL A 357 -36.36 24.13 36.82
N GLY A 358 -37.43 23.56 36.25
CA GLY A 358 -38.79 24.05 36.46
C GLY A 358 -39.28 23.97 37.92
N GLN A 359 -38.71 23.08 38.74
CA GLN A 359 -39.02 22.99 40.18
C GLN A 359 -38.23 23.98 41.04
N ILE A 360 -37.03 24.38 40.61
CA ILE A 360 -36.17 25.32 41.35
C ILE A 360 -36.62 26.77 41.10
N SER A 361 -37.28 27.03 39.97
CA SER A 361 -37.80 28.35 39.59
C SER A 361 -39.24 28.64 40.06
N SER A 362 -39.92 27.67 40.68
CA SER A 362 -41.23 27.83 41.32
C SER A 362 -41.06 27.98 42.83
#